data_AF-A0A502G6N5-F1
#
_entry.id   AF-A0A502G6N5-F1
#
_cell.length_a   1.000
_cell.length_b   1.000
_cell.length_c   1.000
_cell.angle_alpha   90.00
_cell.angle_beta   90.00
_cell.angle_gamma   90.00
#
_symmetry.space_group_name_H-M   'P 1'
#
loop_
_entity.id
_entity.type
_entity.pdbx_description
1 polymer ?
#
loop_
_entity_poly.entity_id
_entity_poly.type
_entity_poly.pdbx_seq_one_letter_code
_entity_poly.pdbx_strand_id
1 'polypeptide(L)'
;MQESTQSLYVTGLVNARALETQAIELLSRQVERLENYPEMEAALRAHIKESEAQRGRLDEILSSMGESNSSVKDFVTGLMGNVAALAHAPMQDEVLKNHMANYAFEHFEIASYKSLLVFADMVGDTKSPTALTQSLREEERMAQWVEDNIDATVRTFATRAAQGQKAGV
;
A
#
# COMPACT_ATOMS: atom_id res chain seq x y z
N MET A 1 -1.67 25.93 -18.52
CA MET A 1 -2.54 26.32 -17.38
C MET A 1 -1.75 26.02 -16.11
N GLN A 2 -1.73 26.92 -15.13
CA GLN A 2 -1.21 26.59 -13.80
C GLN A 2 -2.26 25.75 -13.07
N GLU A 3 -1.85 24.63 -12.49
CA GLU A 3 -2.72 23.84 -11.62
C GLU A 3 -2.93 24.59 -10.28
N SER A 4 -4.17 24.61 -9.79
CA SER A 4 -4.47 25.14 -8.46
C SER A 4 -4.10 24.12 -7.38
N THR A 5 -3.81 24.59 -6.16
CA THR A 5 -3.58 23.70 -5.01
C THR A 5 -4.76 22.76 -4.76
N GLN A 6 -5.99 23.22 -5.01
CA GLN A 6 -7.20 22.38 -4.95
C GLN A 6 -7.13 21.22 -5.96
N SER A 7 -6.74 21.50 -7.21
CA SER A 7 -6.59 20.48 -8.26
C SER A 7 -5.49 19.47 -7.93
N LEU A 8 -4.37 19.94 -7.36
CA LEU A 8 -3.28 19.08 -6.89
C LEU A 8 -3.72 18.18 -5.74
N TYR A 9 -4.50 18.71 -4.80
CA TYR A 9 -5.04 17.94 -3.68
C TYR A 9 -5.98 16.83 -4.15
N VAL A 10 -6.93 17.15 -5.02
CA VAL A 10 -7.86 16.17 -5.63
C VAL A 10 -7.08 15.10 -6.40
N THR A 11 -6.09 15.50 -7.21
CA THR A 11 -5.20 14.57 -7.92
C THR A 11 -4.47 13.64 -6.96
N GLY A 12 -3.95 14.18 -5.84
CA GLY A 12 -3.33 13.38 -4.79
C GLY A 12 -4.28 12.34 -4.19
N LEU A 13 -5.52 12.72 -3.88
CA LEU A 13 -6.54 11.82 -3.33
C LEU A 13 -6.89 10.70 -4.31
N VAL A 14 -7.04 11.02 -5.60
CA VAL A 14 -7.28 10.00 -6.65
C VAL A 14 -6.09 9.05 -6.75
N ASN A 15 -4.86 9.58 -6.71
CA ASN A 15 -3.65 8.75 -6.77
C ASN A 15 -3.53 7.83 -5.54
N ALA A 16 -3.82 8.33 -4.33
CA ALA A 16 -3.83 7.51 -3.13
C ALA A 16 -4.90 6.41 -3.22
N ARG A 17 -6.09 6.72 -3.72
CA ARG A 17 -7.15 5.71 -3.90
C ARG A 17 -6.74 4.59 -4.88
N ALA A 18 -6.02 4.97 -5.94
CA ALA A 18 -5.49 4.01 -6.90
C ALA A 18 -4.35 3.17 -6.29
N LEU A 19 -3.50 3.79 -5.47
CA LEU A 19 -2.44 3.13 -4.71
C LEU A 19 -3.02 2.06 -3.77
N GLU A 20 -4.06 2.38 -2.99
CA GLU A 20 -4.78 1.41 -2.14
C GLU A 20 -5.34 0.23 -2.93
N THR A 21 -5.93 0.50 -4.10
CA THR A 21 -6.48 -0.55 -4.96
C THR A 21 -5.38 -1.49 -5.43
N GLN A 22 -4.21 -0.95 -5.74
CA GLN A 22 -3.05 -1.77 -6.13
C GLN A 22 -2.48 -2.54 -4.94
N ALA A 23 -2.41 -1.95 -3.75
CA ALA A 23 -1.99 -2.62 -2.52
C ALA A 23 -2.81 -3.88 -2.30
N ILE A 24 -4.14 -3.75 -2.33
CA ILE A 24 -5.09 -4.86 -2.18
C ILE A 24 -4.83 -5.97 -3.21
N GLU A 25 -4.65 -5.64 -4.49
CA GLU A 25 -4.38 -6.63 -5.54
C GLU A 25 -3.04 -7.34 -5.36
N LEU A 26 -1.98 -6.61 -5.01
CA LEU A 26 -0.65 -7.16 -4.79
C LEU A 26 -0.64 -8.10 -3.58
N LEU A 27 -1.17 -7.63 -2.45
CA LEU A 27 -1.22 -8.40 -1.21
C LEU A 27 -2.09 -9.65 -1.35
N SER A 28 -3.23 -9.55 -2.06
CA SER A 28 -4.10 -10.70 -2.31
C SER A 28 -3.36 -11.80 -3.08
N ARG A 29 -2.60 -11.43 -4.12
CA ARG A 29 -1.76 -12.39 -4.87
C ARG A 29 -0.64 -12.99 -4.03
N GLN A 30 -0.03 -12.20 -3.14
CA GLN A 30 0.98 -12.73 -2.21
C GLN A 30 0.35 -13.77 -1.28
N VAL A 31 -0.79 -13.46 -0.68
CA VAL A 31 -1.52 -14.35 0.23
C VAL A 31 -1.94 -15.65 -0.48
N GLU A 32 -2.35 -15.61 -1.74
CA GLU A 32 -2.70 -16.80 -2.53
C GLU A 32 -1.52 -17.76 -2.74
N ARG A 33 -0.29 -17.24 -2.77
CA ARG A 33 0.94 -18.00 -3.07
C ARG A 33 1.78 -18.31 -1.84
N LEU A 34 1.50 -17.66 -0.71
CA LEU A 34 2.25 -17.78 0.52
C LEU A 34 1.96 -19.12 1.18
N GLU A 35 3.01 -19.89 1.46
CA GLU A 35 2.87 -21.18 2.14
C GLU A 35 3.79 -21.25 3.36
N ASN A 36 3.27 -21.76 4.47
CA ASN A 36 4.04 -22.02 5.71
C ASN A 36 4.58 -20.75 6.42
N TYR A 37 3.95 -19.59 6.20
CA TYR A 37 4.18 -18.36 6.96
C TYR A 37 2.86 -17.84 7.57
N PRO A 38 2.27 -18.55 8.55
CA PRO A 38 0.92 -18.25 9.04
C PRO A 38 0.79 -16.86 9.68
N GLU A 39 1.82 -16.38 10.38
CA GLU A 39 1.82 -15.05 10.98
C GLU A 39 1.85 -13.94 9.92
N MET A 40 2.66 -14.12 8.87
CA MET A 40 2.68 -13.21 7.72
C MET A 40 1.37 -13.25 6.95
N GLU A 41 0.80 -14.44 6.69
CA GLU A 41 -0.49 -14.54 6.01
C GLU A 41 -1.58 -13.81 6.80
N ALA A 42 -1.62 -13.97 8.12
CA ALA A 42 -2.58 -13.29 8.98
C ALA A 42 -2.41 -11.76 8.94
N ALA A 43 -1.17 -11.27 8.99
CA ALA A 43 -0.88 -9.84 8.90
C ALA A 43 -1.29 -9.25 7.54
N LEU A 44 -0.92 -9.90 6.43
CA LEU A 44 -1.29 -9.45 5.08
C LEU A 44 -2.81 -9.46 4.88
N ARG A 45 -3.53 -10.48 5.38
CA ARG A 45 -5.01 -10.52 5.31
C ARG A 45 -5.68 -9.45 6.17
N ALA A 46 -5.11 -9.13 7.33
CA ALA A 46 -5.60 -8.04 8.16
C ALA A 46 -5.40 -6.70 7.44
N HIS A 47 -4.20 -6.50 6.88
CA HIS A 47 -3.85 -5.28 6.18
C HIS A 47 -4.68 -5.06 4.90
N ILE A 48 -4.97 -6.11 4.12
CA ILE A 48 -5.91 -6.02 2.98
C ILE A 48 -7.26 -5.40 3.39
N LYS A 49 -7.79 -5.78 4.56
CA LYS A 49 -9.06 -5.22 5.07
C LYS A 49 -8.91 -3.78 5.53
N GLU A 50 -7.76 -3.42 6.09
CA GLU A 50 -7.43 -2.02 6.41
C GLU A 50 -7.39 -1.18 5.12
N SER A 51 -6.69 -1.64 4.08
CA SER A 51 -6.62 -0.99 2.76
C SER A 51 -7.97 -0.86 2.06
N GLU A 52 -8.85 -1.86 2.17
CA GLU A 52 -10.22 -1.74 1.69
C GLU A 52 -11.00 -0.61 2.40
N ALA A 53 -10.81 -0.45 3.71
CA ALA A 53 -11.42 0.62 4.50
C ALA A 53 -10.76 1.99 4.25
N GLN A 54 -9.46 2.03 3.95
CA GLN A 54 -8.74 3.25 3.56
C GLN A 54 -9.23 3.76 2.20
N ARG A 55 -9.36 2.87 1.21
CA ARG A 55 -9.99 3.18 -0.08
C ARG A 55 -11.41 3.73 0.09
N GLY A 56 -12.20 3.14 0.99
CA GLY A 56 -13.55 3.62 1.33
C GLY A 56 -13.56 5.06 1.89
N ARG A 57 -12.63 5.38 2.79
CA ARG A 57 -12.45 6.76 3.30
C ARG A 57 -12.07 7.74 2.19
N LEU A 58 -11.18 7.34 1.27
CA LEU A 58 -10.79 8.18 0.14
C LEU A 58 -11.97 8.41 -0.82
N ASP A 59 -12.81 7.39 -1.05
CA ASP A 59 -14.05 7.50 -1.82
C ASP A 59 -15.03 8.52 -1.20
N GLU A 60 -15.20 8.49 0.12
CA GLU A 60 -16.03 9.45 0.85
C GLU A 60 -15.50 10.89 0.74
N ILE A 61 -14.18 11.07 0.90
CA ILE A 61 -13.52 12.37 0.77
C ILE A 61 -13.72 12.94 -0.64
N LEU A 62 -13.40 12.16 -1.68
CA LEU A 62 -13.55 12.57 -3.08
C LEU A 62 -15.01 12.92 -3.43
N SER A 63 -15.96 12.11 -2.95
CA SER A 63 -17.39 12.37 -3.12
C SER A 63 -17.83 13.70 -2.50
N SER A 64 -17.27 14.03 -1.33
CA SER A 64 -17.58 15.30 -0.62
C SER A 64 -17.08 16.55 -1.36
N MET A 65 -16.10 16.40 -2.24
CA MET A 65 -15.52 17.49 -3.03
C MET A 65 -16.25 17.74 -4.35
N GLY A 66 -17.33 17.00 -4.63
CA GLY A 66 -18.09 17.11 -5.89
C GLY A 66 -17.40 16.44 -7.09
N GLU A 67 -16.27 15.77 -6.85
CA GLU A 67 -15.47 15.07 -7.85
C GLU A 67 -15.93 13.61 -7.93
N SER A 68 -17.15 13.39 -8.43
CA SER A 68 -17.75 12.06 -8.56
C SER A 68 -17.41 11.41 -9.91
N ASN A 69 -16.12 11.27 -10.26
CA ASN A 69 -15.57 10.73 -11.52
C ASN A 69 -15.05 11.77 -12.54
N SER A 70 -14.14 12.67 -12.17
CA SER A 70 -13.34 13.38 -13.19
C SER A 70 -12.00 12.69 -13.44
N SER A 71 -11.66 12.65 -14.71
CA SER A 71 -10.69 11.80 -15.38
C SER A 71 -9.22 12.11 -15.05
N VAL A 72 -8.75 11.83 -13.84
CA VAL A 72 -7.29 11.82 -13.57
C VAL A 72 -6.74 10.45 -13.99
N LYS A 73 -6.53 10.29 -15.30
CA LYS A 73 -6.19 8.99 -15.89
C LYS A 73 -4.69 8.64 -15.89
N ASP A 74 -3.78 9.58 -15.62
CA ASP A 74 -2.44 9.44 -16.21
C ASP A 74 -1.21 9.55 -15.27
N PHE A 75 -1.30 9.36 -13.94
CA PHE A 75 -0.08 9.40 -13.09
C PHE A 75 0.33 8.09 -12.40
N VAL A 76 -0.53 7.08 -12.36
CA VAL A 76 -0.29 5.87 -11.56
C VAL A 76 0.51 4.79 -12.32
N THR A 77 0.52 4.82 -13.65
CA THR A 77 1.07 3.72 -14.48
C THR A 77 2.60 3.64 -14.51
N GLY A 78 3.32 4.75 -14.30
CA GLY A 78 4.77 4.82 -14.58
C GLY A 78 5.69 4.30 -13.46
N LEU A 79 5.42 4.65 -12.20
CA LEU A 79 6.30 4.32 -11.07
C LEU A 79 6.08 2.87 -10.58
N MET A 80 4.86 2.36 -10.70
CA MET A 80 4.40 1.12 -10.06
C MET A 80 4.60 -0.15 -10.89
N GLY A 81 4.70 -0.04 -12.22
CA GLY A 81 4.93 -1.20 -13.09
C GLY A 81 6.22 -1.96 -12.77
N ASN A 82 7.24 -1.28 -12.25
CA ASN A 82 8.53 -1.88 -11.90
C ASN A 82 8.52 -2.62 -10.56
N VAL A 83 7.73 -2.18 -9.57
CA VAL A 83 7.59 -2.87 -8.27
C VAL A 83 6.76 -4.16 -8.46
N ALA A 84 5.67 -4.09 -9.21
CA ALA A 84 4.89 -5.26 -9.59
C ALA A 84 5.71 -6.26 -10.44
N ALA A 85 6.55 -5.79 -11.36
CA ALA A 85 7.40 -6.69 -12.16
C ALA A 85 8.43 -7.47 -11.31
N LEU A 86 8.90 -6.92 -10.18
CA LEU A 86 9.82 -7.60 -9.26
C LEU A 86 9.12 -8.61 -8.34
N ALA A 87 7.84 -8.41 -8.03
CA ALA A 87 7.03 -9.30 -7.18
C ALA A 87 6.47 -10.54 -7.93
N HIS A 88 6.48 -10.53 -9.28
CA HIS A 88 5.77 -11.53 -10.09
C HIS A 88 6.65 -12.56 -10.80
N ALA A 89 7.98 -12.47 -10.70
CA ALA A 89 8.86 -13.52 -11.21
C ALA A 89 8.85 -14.72 -10.23
N PRO A 90 8.39 -15.92 -10.64
CA PRO A 90 8.48 -17.11 -9.78
C PRO A 90 9.95 -17.40 -9.51
N MET A 91 10.39 -17.07 -8.30
CA MET A 91 11.76 -17.24 -7.85
C MET A 91 11.77 -17.87 -6.47
N GLN A 92 12.83 -18.61 -6.16
CA GLN A 92 12.94 -19.29 -4.88
C GLN A 92 12.92 -18.32 -3.69
N ASP A 93 13.29 -17.06 -3.89
CA ASP A 93 13.36 -16.01 -2.87
C ASP A 93 12.15 -15.05 -2.87
N GLU A 94 11.02 -15.46 -3.48
CA GLU A 94 9.81 -14.64 -3.65
C GLU A 94 9.32 -14.04 -2.31
N VAL A 95 9.29 -14.82 -1.22
CA VAL A 95 8.86 -14.33 0.10
C VAL A 95 9.74 -13.18 0.61
N LEU A 96 11.05 -13.22 0.38
CA LEU A 96 11.96 -12.15 0.80
C LEU A 96 11.76 -10.89 -0.04
N LYS A 97 11.61 -11.06 -1.35
CA LYS A 97 11.33 -9.95 -2.28
C LYS A 97 10.01 -9.28 -2.00
N ASN A 98 8.97 -10.06 -1.72
CA ASN A 98 7.68 -9.55 -1.33
C ASN A 98 7.76 -8.81 -0.01
N HIS A 99 8.47 -9.32 1.00
CA HIS A 99 8.66 -8.62 2.28
C HIS A 99 9.36 -7.26 2.10
N MET A 100 10.42 -7.23 1.28
CA MET A 100 11.12 -5.97 0.93
C MET A 100 10.23 -5.01 0.14
N ALA A 101 9.47 -5.53 -0.81
CA ALA A 101 8.56 -4.73 -1.63
C ALA A 101 7.44 -4.13 -0.79
N ASN A 102 6.84 -4.92 0.11
CA ASN A 102 5.82 -4.45 1.04
C ASN A 102 6.38 -3.31 1.88
N TYR A 103 7.56 -3.48 2.51
CA TYR A 103 8.17 -2.41 3.30
C TYR A 103 8.34 -1.10 2.51
N ALA A 104 8.84 -1.17 1.28
CA ALA A 104 8.99 0.00 0.42
C ALA A 104 7.64 0.62 0.03
N PHE A 105 6.63 -0.21 -0.19
CA PHE A 105 5.28 0.22 -0.57
C PHE A 105 4.58 0.93 0.59
N GLU A 106 4.64 0.40 1.81
CA GLU A 106 4.09 1.04 3.00
C GLU A 106 4.67 2.45 3.21
N HIS A 107 5.99 2.60 3.05
CA HIS A 107 6.63 3.92 3.18
C HIS A 107 6.22 4.90 2.08
N PHE A 108 5.88 4.40 0.89
CA PHE A 108 5.31 5.23 -0.17
C PHE A 108 3.89 5.70 0.17
N GLU A 109 3.06 4.83 0.76
CA GLU A 109 1.73 5.16 1.27
C GLU A 109 1.80 6.17 2.42
N ILE A 110 2.69 5.96 3.40
CA ILE A 110 2.97 6.88 4.49
C ILE A 110 3.32 8.28 3.96
N ALA A 111 4.24 8.35 2.98
CA ALA A 111 4.61 9.62 2.36
C ALA A 111 3.45 10.28 1.61
N SER A 112 2.61 9.47 0.95
CA SER A 112 1.42 9.93 0.22
C SER A 112 0.41 10.54 1.19
N TYR A 113 0.05 9.85 2.27
CA TYR A 113 -0.87 10.37 3.28
C TYR A 113 -0.34 11.61 4.00
N LYS A 114 0.95 11.65 4.34
CA LYS A 114 1.59 12.86 4.90
C LYS A 114 1.49 14.05 3.94
N SER A 115 1.68 13.82 2.65
CA SER A 115 1.52 14.85 1.62
C SER A 115 0.07 15.34 1.50
N LEU A 116 -0.90 14.43 1.57
CA LEU A 116 -2.33 14.76 1.54
C LEU A 116 -2.77 15.60 2.74
N LEU A 117 -2.22 15.35 3.93
CA LEU A 117 -2.47 16.17 5.11
C LEU A 117 -1.95 17.59 4.94
N VAL A 118 -0.79 17.77 4.30
CA VAL A 118 -0.26 19.09 3.97
C VAL A 118 -1.15 19.79 2.94
N PHE A 119 -1.57 19.09 1.88
CA PHE A 119 -2.51 19.66 0.93
C PHE A 119 -3.84 20.07 1.56
N ALA A 120 -4.40 19.23 2.45
CA ALA A 120 -5.63 19.52 3.17
C ALA A 120 -5.51 20.83 3.97
N ASP A 121 -4.39 21.04 4.67
CA ASP A 121 -4.10 22.30 5.38
C ASP A 121 -4.04 23.50 4.41
N MET A 122 -3.31 23.37 3.31
CA MET A 122 -3.13 24.45 2.33
C MET A 122 -4.44 24.90 1.67
N VAL A 123 -5.41 23.99 1.49
CA VAL A 123 -6.72 24.31 0.90
C VAL A 123 -7.81 24.61 1.94
N GLY A 124 -7.48 24.52 3.24
CA GLY A 124 -8.43 24.75 4.33
C GLY A 124 -9.46 23.63 4.52
N ASP A 125 -9.14 22.40 4.11
CA ASP A 125 -10.00 21.24 4.37
C ASP A 125 -9.86 20.80 5.83
N THR A 126 -10.95 21.00 6.58
CA THR A 126 -11.04 20.67 8.01
C THR A 126 -11.75 19.34 8.28
N LYS A 127 -12.30 18.68 7.24
CA LYS A 127 -13.11 17.46 7.39
C LYS A 127 -12.29 16.19 7.13
N SER A 128 -11.50 16.18 6.07
CA SER A 128 -10.72 15.02 5.64
C SER A 128 -9.53 14.63 6.55
N PRO A 129 -8.85 15.55 7.26
CA PRO A 129 -7.64 15.20 8.03
C PRO A 129 -7.81 14.07 9.05
N THR A 130 -8.99 13.93 9.65
CA THR A 130 -9.27 12.83 10.60
C THR A 130 -9.15 11.46 9.93
N ALA A 131 -9.80 11.29 8.78
CA ALA A 131 -9.78 10.03 8.03
C ALA A 131 -8.40 9.73 7.43
N LEU A 132 -7.72 10.75 6.88
CA LEU A 132 -6.37 10.63 6.35
C LEU A 132 -5.34 10.26 7.43
N THR A 133 -5.46 10.86 8.63
CA THR A 133 -4.59 10.52 9.77
C THR A 133 -4.84 9.10 10.27
N GLN A 134 -6.09 8.62 10.20
CA GLN A 134 -6.38 7.24 10.53
C GLN A 134 -5.68 6.28 9.56
N SER A 135 -5.71 6.56 8.24
CA SER A 135 -5.04 5.72 7.23
C SER A 135 -3.54 5.72 7.44
N LEU A 136 -2.95 6.92 7.62
CA LEU A 136 -1.54 7.07 7.91
C LEU A 136 -1.07 6.19 9.09
N ARG A 137 -1.86 6.14 10.17
CA ARG A 137 -1.51 5.31 11.34
C ARG A 137 -1.64 3.83 11.08
N GLU A 138 -2.51 3.40 10.17
CA GLU A 138 -2.61 2.00 9.74
C GLU A 138 -1.35 1.62 8.95
N GLU A 139 -0.91 2.45 8.00
CA GLU A 139 0.31 2.15 7.22
C GLU A 139 1.57 2.18 8.08
N GLU A 140 1.67 3.14 9.01
CA GLU A 140 2.78 3.20 9.95
C GLU A 140 2.85 1.93 10.82
N ARG A 141 1.70 1.32 11.18
CA ARG A 141 1.67 0.05 11.90
C ARG A 141 2.09 -1.12 11.02
N MET A 142 1.63 -1.17 9.77
CA MET A 142 2.02 -2.23 8.85
C MET A 142 3.51 -2.15 8.51
N ALA A 143 4.03 -0.96 8.22
CA ALA A 143 5.46 -0.73 8.00
C ALA A 143 6.30 -1.20 9.20
N GLN A 144 5.88 -0.87 10.43
CA GLN A 144 6.57 -1.32 11.64
C GLN A 144 6.50 -2.85 11.78
N TRP A 145 5.33 -3.45 11.52
CA TRP A 145 5.18 -4.90 11.58
C TRP A 145 6.12 -5.59 10.57
N VAL A 146 6.22 -5.06 9.34
CA VAL A 146 7.13 -5.59 8.32
C VAL A 146 8.57 -5.46 8.80
N GLU A 147 8.98 -4.31 9.33
CA GLU A 147 10.33 -4.08 9.87
C GLU A 147 10.68 -5.05 11.00
N ASP A 148 9.80 -5.18 11.99
CA ASP A 148 9.99 -6.03 13.17
C ASP A 148 10.10 -7.51 12.79
N ASN A 149 9.49 -7.92 11.67
CA ASN A 149 9.47 -9.31 11.21
C ASN A 149 10.54 -9.64 10.15
N ILE A 150 11.46 -8.71 9.82
CA ILE A 150 12.55 -8.98 8.86
C ILE A 150 13.41 -10.17 9.32
N ASP A 151 13.89 -10.17 10.56
CA ASP A 151 14.79 -11.22 11.06
C ASP A 151 14.10 -12.60 11.06
N ALA A 152 12.88 -12.68 11.59
CA ALA A 152 12.09 -13.91 11.64
C ALA A 152 11.81 -14.46 10.23
N THR A 153 11.45 -13.59 9.29
CA THR A 153 11.19 -13.97 7.89
C THR A 153 12.43 -14.52 7.21
N VAL A 154 13.57 -13.84 7.33
CA VAL A 154 14.85 -14.26 6.72
C VAL A 154 15.33 -15.59 7.31
N ARG A 155 15.26 -15.77 8.63
CA ARG A 155 15.65 -17.04 9.29
C ARG A 155 14.77 -18.21 8.86
N THR A 156 13.45 -17.98 8.81
CA THR A 156 12.48 -19.00 8.39
C THR A 156 12.75 -19.41 6.95
N PHE A 157 12.93 -18.43 6.06
CA PHE A 157 13.30 -18.67 4.67
C PHE A 157 14.58 -19.50 4.54
N ALA A 158 15.67 -19.08 5.20
CA ALA A 158 16.97 -19.76 5.13
C ALA A 158 16.89 -21.21 5.63
N THR A 159 16.18 -21.44 6.74
CA THR A 159 15.98 -22.78 7.33
C THR A 159 15.25 -23.70 6.36
N ARG A 160 14.19 -23.20 5.71
CA ARG A 160 13.39 -23.98 4.76
C ARG A 160 14.14 -24.27 3.47
N ALA A 161 14.85 -23.28 2.94
CA ALA A 161 15.72 -23.45 1.78
C ALA A 161 16.79 -24.53 2.01
N ALA A 162 17.41 -24.55 3.19
CA ALA A 162 18.38 -25.59 3.57
C ALA A 162 17.77 -27.01 3.67
N GLN A 163 16.45 -27.12 3.89
CA GLN A 163 15.72 -28.38 3.95
C GLN A 163 15.13 -28.80 2.58
N GLY A 164 15.40 -28.06 1.51
CA GLY A 164 14.82 -28.29 0.18
C GLY A 164 13.32 -27.99 0.09
N GLN A 165 12.76 -27.33 1.11
CA GLN A 165 11.36 -26.90 1.13
C GLN A 165 11.25 -25.53 0.47
N LYS A 166 10.34 -25.40 -0.50
CA LYS A 166 10.05 -24.10 -1.11
C LYS A 166 9.25 -23.20 -0.16
N ALA A 167 9.34 -21.89 -0.39
CA ALA A 167 8.59 -20.84 0.30
C ALA A 167 7.29 -20.42 -0.45
N GLY A 168 6.89 -21.21 -1.45
CA GLY A 168 5.76 -21.01 -2.36
C GLY A 168 5.84 -22.08 -3.46
N VAL A 169 4.79 -22.21 -4.28
CA VAL A 169 4.61 -23.29 -5.29
C VAL A 169 5.87 -23.67 -6.09
#